data_AF-A0A1D1VUU4-F1
#
_entry.id   AF-A0A1D1VUU4-F1
#
_cell.length_a   1.000
_cell.length_b   1.000
_cell.length_c   1.000
_cell.angle_alpha   90.00
_cell.angle_beta   90.00
_cell.angle_gamma   90.00
#
_symmetry.space_group_name_H-M   'P 1'
#
loop_
_entity.id
_entity.type
_entity.pdbx_description
1 polymer ?
#
loop_
_entity_poly.entity_id
_entity_poly.type
_entity_poly.pdbx_seq_one_letter_code
_entity_poly.pdbx_strand_id
1 'polypeptide(L)'
;MAWKVKKNVADVAREGPGLVFVVYPEALATMPGSTFWSIFFFLMLLTIGLDSSFAGSEAVITGVSDEVPLFEKHREIFVGCLFSFYFFAAGLVTCTQGGFYIVQLLDTYAASYSLMLAVFLECIAVSWIYGQKRICQDIQEMLGFIPGLFWRVCWRWVSPAAVLFIIVYGLATYSPLEVNEYQYPTWANAIGWSIAASSMLCMPLTAIYKIIRTPGTFLQRIKILTTPYRDTKAEKRRQELLLEESQKMNRNGIHT
;
A
#
# COMPACT_ATOMS: atom_id res chain seq x y z
N MET A 1 -5.43 -29.65 -21.50
CA MET A 1 -5.28 -30.56 -20.34
C MET A 1 -6.49 -31.48 -20.16
N ALA A 2 -7.67 -30.97 -19.78
CA ALA A 2 -8.86 -31.79 -19.53
C ALA A 2 -9.20 -32.81 -20.64
N TRP A 3 -9.10 -32.42 -21.91
CA TRP A 3 -9.34 -33.31 -23.05
C TRP A 3 -8.27 -34.41 -23.24
N LYS A 4 -6.99 -34.12 -22.96
CA LYS A 4 -5.88 -35.09 -23.10
C LYS A 4 -5.72 -35.99 -21.85
N VAL A 5 -6.00 -35.46 -20.66
CA VAL A 5 -5.76 -36.12 -19.36
C VAL A 5 -7.06 -36.77 -18.82
N LYS A 6 -8.21 -36.58 -19.49
CA LYS A 6 -9.54 -37.11 -19.10
C LYS A 6 -9.92 -36.82 -17.63
N LYS A 7 -9.47 -35.68 -17.09
CA LYS A 7 -9.88 -35.16 -15.78
C LYS A 7 -10.91 -34.05 -15.96
N ASN A 8 -11.79 -33.85 -14.97
CA ASN A 8 -12.76 -32.76 -15.00
C ASN A 8 -12.01 -31.42 -14.96
N VAL A 9 -12.56 -30.37 -15.60
CA VAL A 9 -11.97 -29.02 -15.58
C VAL A 9 -11.88 -28.51 -14.14
N ALA A 10 -12.82 -28.87 -13.28
CA ALA A 10 -12.79 -28.54 -11.85
C ALA A 10 -11.56 -29.11 -11.11
N ASP A 11 -11.04 -30.27 -11.51
CA ASP A 11 -9.89 -30.90 -10.86
C ASP A 11 -8.55 -30.24 -11.25
N VAL A 12 -8.52 -29.58 -12.41
CA VAL A 12 -7.34 -28.88 -12.95
C VAL A 12 -7.39 -27.36 -12.76
N ALA A 13 -8.56 -26.79 -12.47
CA ALA A 13 -8.74 -25.38 -12.17
C ALA A 13 -8.59 -25.12 -10.66
N ARG A 14 -7.38 -25.33 -10.14
CA ARG A 14 -7.03 -24.89 -8.78
C ARG A 14 -6.62 -23.42 -8.82
N GLU A 15 -7.00 -22.62 -7.83
CA GLU A 15 -6.50 -21.25 -7.69
C GLU A 15 -5.15 -21.24 -6.94
N GLY A 16 -4.39 -20.15 -7.08
CA GLY A 16 -3.13 -19.95 -6.37
C GLY A 16 -1.92 -20.72 -6.92
N PRO A 17 -0.87 -20.94 -6.11
CA PRO A 17 0.42 -21.47 -6.57
C PRO A 17 0.33 -22.89 -7.14
N GLY A 18 -0.65 -23.69 -6.71
CA GLY A 18 -0.84 -25.05 -7.21
C GLY A 18 -1.15 -25.11 -8.72
N LEU A 19 -1.80 -24.08 -9.26
CA LEU A 19 -2.05 -23.99 -10.71
C LEU A 19 -0.74 -23.92 -11.49
N VAL A 20 0.12 -22.99 -11.06
CA VAL A 20 1.35 -22.59 -11.73
C VAL A 20 2.47 -23.60 -11.52
N PHE A 21 2.56 -24.24 -10.35
CA PHE A 21 3.64 -25.17 -10.02
C PHE A 21 3.29 -26.65 -10.20
N VAL A 22 2.02 -26.99 -10.43
CA VAL A 22 1.59 -28.40 -10.64
C VAL A 22 0.89 -28.57 -11.99
N VAL A 23 -0.23 -27.88 -12.19
CA VAL A 23 -1.10 -28.11 -13.36
C VAL A 23 -0.45 -27.65 -14.66
N TYR A 24 0.17 -26.46 -14.67
CA TYR A 24 0.85 -25.93 -15.85
C TYR A 24 2.08 -26.77 -16.24
N PRO A 25 3.00 -27.14 -15.33
CA PRO A 25 4.11 -28.04 -15.66
C PRO A 25 3.66 -29.42 -16.16
N GLU A 26 2.60 -30.00 -15.57
CA GLU A 26 2.00 -31.26 -16.06
C GLU A 26 1.51 -31.11 -17.51
N ALA A 27 0.95 -29.95 -17.87
CA ALA A 27 0.55 -29.65 -19.23
C ALA A 27 1.73 -29.49 -20.19
N LEU A 28 2.74 -28.72 -19.80
CA LEU A 28 3.93 -28.42 -20.59
C LEU A 28 4.73 -29.69 -20.88
N ALA A 29 4.77 -30.62 -19.94
CA ALA A 29 5.43 -31.92 -20.11
C ALA A 29 4.82 -32.77 -21.26
N THR A 30 3.54 -32.55 -21.61
CA THR A 30 2.87 -33.27 -22.71
C THR A 30 3.07 -32.64 -24.10
N MET A 31 3.71 -31.48 -24.18
CA MET A 31 3.95 -30.77 -25.44
C MET A 31 5.29 -31.18 -26.07
N PRO A 32 5.39 -31.27 -27.41
CA PRO A 32 6.67 -31.46 -28.08
C PRO A 32 7.57 -30.24 -27.82
N GLY A 33 8.84 -30.47 -27.48
CA GLY A 33 9.77 -29.40 -27.07
C GLY A 33 9.50 -28.86 -25.66
N SER A 34 8.97 -29.70 -24.75
CA SER A 34 8.59 -29.33 -23.38
C SER A 34 9.65 -28.52 -22.62
N THR A 35 10.93 -28.86 -22.75
CA THR A 35 12.04 -28.13 -22.09
C THR A 35 12.08 -26.66 -22.46
N PHE A 36 11.86 -26.32 -23.74
CA PHE A 36 11.85 -24.94 -24.21
C PHE A 36 10.72 -24.15 -23.57
N TRP A 37 9.50 -24.71 -23.57
CA TRP A 37 8.32 -24.05 -23.01
C TRP A 37 8.39 -23.89 -21.49
N SER A 38 8.95 -24.87 -20.77
CA SER A 38 9.16 -24.78 -19.33
C SER A 38 10.13 -23.67 -18.94
N ILE A 39 11.21 -23.45 -19.71
CA ILE A 39 12.17 -22.36 -19.44
C ILE A 39 11.47 -21.00 -19.56
N PHE A 40 10.75 -20.74 -20.66
CA PHE A 40 10.04 -19.47 -20.83
C PHE A 40 8.94 -19.27 -19.80
N PHE A 41 8.23 -20.34 -19.43
CA PHE A 41 7.18 -20.28 -18.42
C PHE A 41 7.73 -19.88 -17.04
N PHE A 42 8.79 -20.54 -16.56
CA PHE A 42 9.39 -20.19 -15.27
C PHE A 42 10.13 -18.85 -15.31
N LEU A 43 10.75 -18.48 -16.43
CA LEU A 43 11.35 -17.16 -16.60
C LEU A 43 10.29 -16.06 -16.53
N MET A 44 9.14 -16.25 -17.17
CA MET A 44 8.00 -15.34 -17.10
C MET A 44 7.54 -15.15 -15.64
N LEU A 45 7.33 -16.24 -14.91
CA LEU A 45 6.93 -16.18 -13.49
C LEU A 45 7.95 -15.44 -12.63
N LEU A 46 9.24 -15.68 -12.87
CA LEU A 46 10.33 -15.00 -12.19
C LEU A 46 10.30 -13.50 -12.48
N THR A 47 10.13 -13.10 -13.75
CA THR A 47 10.05 -11.67 -14.11
C THR A 47 8.83 -10.95 -13.51
N ILE A 48 7.67 -11.62 -13.45
CA ILE A 48 6.45 -11.09 -12.82
C ILE A 48 6.67 -10.85 -11.31
N GLY A 49 7.30 -11.83 -10.65
CA GLY A 49 7.62 -11.73 -9.22
C GLY A 49 8.69 -10.67 -8.91
N LEU A 50 9.73 -10.57 -9.75
CA LEU A 50 10.81 -9.61 -9.56
C LEU A 50 10.35 -8.16 -9.68
N ASP A 51 9.59 -7.83 -10.73
CA ASP A 51 9.09 -6.46 -10.95
C ASP A 51 8.21 -5.99 -9.78
N SER A 52 7.28 -6.86 -9.35
CA SER A 52 6.40 -6.59 -8.20
C SER A 52 7.20 -6.41 -6.89
N SER A 53 8.24 -7.22 -6.68
CA SER A 53 9.07 -7.15 -5.47
C SER A 53 9.93 -5.88 -5.43
N PHE A 54 10.43 -5.43 -6.59
CA PHE A 54 11.15 -4.17 -6.70
C PHE A 54 10.24 -2.97 -6.45
N ALA A 55 9.03 -2.95 -7.01
CA ALA A 55 8.06 -1.89 -6.76
C ALA A 55 7.71 -1.79 -5.25
N GLY A 56 7.47 -2.92 -4.58
CA GLY A 56 7.17 -2.94 -3.15
C GLY A 56 8.35 -2.49 -2.28
N SER A 57 9.56 -2.97 -2.58
CA SER A 57 10.76 -2.59 -1.83
C SER A 57 11.12 -1.11 -2.03
N GLU A 58 11.00 -0.62 -3.26
CA GLU A 58 11.25 0.78 -3.60
C GLU A 58 10.27 1.71 -2.88
N ALA A 59 8.97 1.35 -2.77
CA ALA A 59 8.01 2.13 -2.00
C ALA A 59 8.42 2.31 -0.53
N VAL A 60 8.99 1.28 0.10
CA VAL A 60 9.54 1.36 1.46
C VAL A 60 10.81 2.22 1.49
N ILE A 61 11.71 2.03 0.54
CA ILE A 61 12.97 2.78 0.46
C ILE A 61 12.69 4.27 0.29
N THR A 62 11.90 4.64 -0.71
CA THR A 62 11.52 6.03 -0.97
C THR A 62 10.79 6.63 0.23
N GLY A 63 9.79 5.92 0.80
CA GLY A 63 9.03 6.42 1.94
C GLY A 63 9.88 6.71 3.18
N VAL A 64 10.89 5.88 3.46
CA VAL A 64 11.82 6.10 4.59
C VAL A 64 12.87 7.17 4.27
N SER A 65 13.39 7.19 3.04
CA SER A 65 14.37 8.19 2.60
C SER A 65 13.80 9.60 2.57
N ASP A 66 12.53 9.78 2.22
CA ASP A 66 11.86 11.09 2.17
C ASP A 66 11.65 11.71 3.57
N GLU A 67 11.46 10.88 4.61
CA GLU A 67 11.27 11.35 5.99
C GLU A 67 12.60 11.56 6.74
N VAL A 68 13.65 10.80 6.40
CA VAL A 68 14.93 10.82 7.13
C VAL A 68 16.12 11.09 6.19
N PRO A 69 16.71 12.30 6.23
CA PRO A 69 17.76 12.72 5.30
C PRO A 69 19.09 11.96 5.48
N LEU A 70 19.24 11.18 6.56
CA LEU A 70 20.41 10.32 6.78
C LEU A 70 20.41 9.09 5.87
N PHE A 71 19.22 8.52 5.58
CA PHE A 71 19.07 7.37 4.69
C PHE A 71 19.14 7.78 3.22
N GLU A 72 18.77 9.01 2.88
CA GLU A 72 18.99 9.58 1.54
C GLU A 72 20.49 9.59 1.17
N LYS A 73 21.35 10.02 2.09
CA LYS A 73 22.80 10.13 1.85
C LYS A 73 23.51 8.78 1.75
N HIS A 74 23.01 7.74 2.41
CA HIS A 74 23.62 6.40 2.45
C HIS A 74 22.65 5.33 1.93
N ARG A 75 21.95 5.64 0.83
CA ARG A 75 20.90 4.79 0.27
C ARG A 75 21.39 3.37 -0.01
N GLU A 76 22.60 3.19 -0.55
CA GLU A 76 23.15 1.87 -0.87
C GLU A 76 23.30 0.98 0.37
N ILE A 77 23.77 1.54 1.49
CA ILE A 77 23.91 0.82 2.76
C ILE A 77 22.53 0.46 3.31
N PHE A 78 21.58 1.41 3.26
CA PHE A 78 20.21 1.17 3.70
C PHE A 78 19.54 0.03 2.92
N VAL A 79 19.67 0.04 1.60
CA VAL A 79 19.14 -1.02 0.72
C VAL A 79 19.80 -2.37 1.04
N GLY A 80 21.14 -2.41 1.18
CA GLY A 80 21.85 -3.63 1.56
C GLY A 80 21.40 -4.20 2.91
N CYS A 81 21.20 -3.34 3.91
CA CYS A 81 20.67 -3.74 5.21
C CYS A 81 19.23 -4.27 5.13
N LEU A 82 18.37 -3.60 4.35
CA LEU A 82 16.97 -3.98 4.18
C LEU A 82 16.82 -5.34 3.49
N PHE A 83 17.55 -5.59 2.40
CA PHE A 83 17.56 -6.90 1.74
C PHE A 83 18.18 -7.99 2.63
N SER A 84 19.24 -7.67 3.39
CA SER A 84 19.80 -8.61 4.36
C SER A 84 18.79 -8.99 5.44
N PHE A 85 18.01 -8.03 5.91
CA PHE A 85 16.92 -8.25 6.86
C PHE A 85 15.81 -9.13 6.25
N TYR A 86 15.38 -8.87 5.02
CA TYR A 86 14.40 -9.72 4.32
C TYR A 86 14.88 -11.16 4.17
N PHE A 87 16.15 -11.34 3.77
CA PHE A 87 16.74 -12.66 3.60
C PHE A 87 16.79 -13.43 4.92
N PHE A 88 17.22 -12.78 6.01
CA PHE A 88 17.34 -13.41 7.32
C PHE A 88 15.99 -13.67 8.00
N ALA A 89 15.10 -12.67 8.02
CA ALA A 89 13.84 -12.74 8.76
C ALA A 89 12.75 -13.53 8.01
N ALA A 90 12.56 -13.26 6.72
CA ALA A 90 11.50 -13.89 5.92
C ALA A 90 12.03 -15.07 5.10
N GLY A 91 13.20 -14.93 4.48
CA GLY A 91 13.79 -15.96 3.61
C GLY A 91 14.07 -17.28 4.35
N LEU A 92 14.75 -17.24 5.49
CA LEU A 92 15.07 -18.46 6.24
C LEU A 92 13.83 -19.18 6.77
N VAL A 93 12.84 -18.43 7.27
CA VAL A 93 11.61 -18.98 7.85
C VAL A 93 10.75 -19.65 6.77
N THR A 94 10.63 -19.02 5.60
CA THR A 94 9.81 -19.50 4.48
C THR A 94 10.47 -20.63 3.67
N CYS A 95 11.78 -20.83 3.78
CA CYS A 95 12.51 -21.95 3.15
C CYS A 95 12.54 -23.25 3.98
N THR A 96 11.88 -23.28 5.15
CA THR A 96 11.79 -24.51 5.96
C THR A 96 10.81 -25.53 5.34
N GLN A 97 10.83 -26.78 5.80
CA GLN A 97 9.88 -27.82 5.33
C GLN A 97 8.40 -27.44 5.53
N GLY A 98 8.10 -26.63 6.55
CA GLY A 98 6.77 -26.07 6.81
C GLY A 98 6.55 -24.67 6.24
N GLY A 99 7.50 -24.15 5.44
CA GLY A 99 7.51 -22.77 4.97
C GLY A 99 6.28 -22.38 4.16
N PHE A 100 5.69 -23.32 3.41
CA PHE A 100 4.44 -23.09 2.66
C PHE A 100 3.28 -22.66 3.57
N TYR A 101 3.16 -23.24 4.77
CA TYR A 101 2.12 -22.85 5.72
C TYR A 101 2.31 -21.42 6.24
N ILE A 102 3.56 -20.98 6.38
CA ILE A 102 3.90 -19.62 6.81
C ILE A 102 3.63 -18.63 5.69
N VAL A 103 4.01 -18.97 4.45
CA VAL A 103 3.70 -18.16 3.26
C VAL A 103 2.19 -17.96 3.15
N GLN A 104 1.38 -19.00 3.29
CA GLN A 104 -0.08 -18.87 3.21
C GLN A 104 -0.67 -18.03 4.35
N LEU A 105 -0.14 -18.18 5.56
CA LEU A 105 -0.55 -17.36 6.71
C LEU A 105 -0.28 -15.87 6.44
N LEU A 106 0.90 -15.55 5.92
CA LEU A 106 1.28 -14.18 5.57
C LEU A 106 0.48 -13.65 4.38
N ASP A 107 0.28 -14.45 3.33
CA ASP A 107 -0.52 -14.06 2.16
C ASP A 107 -1.97 -13.69 2.56
N THR A 108 -2.57 -14.49 3.44
CA THR A 108 -3.95 -14.25 3.88
C THR A 108 -4.06 -13.05 4.81
N TYR A 109 -3.21 -12.97 5.84
CA TYR A 109 -3.38 -12.00 6.94
C TYR A 109 -2.54 -10.73 6.82
N ALA A 110 -1.37 -10.76 6.16
CA ALA A 110 -0.45 -9.62 6.19
C ALA A 110 -0.92 -8.44 5.34
N ALA A 111 -1.47 -8.71 4.15
CA ALA A 111 -1.81 -7.66 3.19
C ALA A 111 -3.32 -7.44 3.01
N SER A 112 -4.15 -8.48 3.06
CA SER A 112 -5.54 -8.38 2.60
C SER A 112 -6.36 -7.34 3.38
N TYR A 113 -6.68 -7.60 4.65
CA TYR A 113 -7.57 -6.70 5.43
C TYR A 113 -6.91 -5.36 5.80
N SER A 114 -5.61 -5.38 6.09
CA SER A 114 -4.81 -4.21 6.44
C SER A 114 -4.73 -3.20 5.30
N LEU A 115 -4.41 -3.65 4.09
CA LEU A 115 -4.33 -2.80 2.91
C LEU A 115 -5.70 -2.24 2.52
N MET A 116 -6.76 -3.05 2.60
CA MET A 116 -8.11 -2.56 2.30
C MET A 116 -8.52 -1.42 3.25
N LEU A 117 -8.24 -1.55 4.55
CA LEU A 117 -8.50 -0.46 5.50
C LEU A 117 -7.64 0.78 5.20
N ALA A 118 -6.36 0.60 4.87
CA ALA A 118 -5.48 1.70 4.50
C ALA A 118 -6.02 2.48 3.28
N VAL A 119 -6.36 1.78 2.20
CA VAL A 119 -6.93 2.38 0.99
C VAL A 119 -8.27 3.05 1.29
N PHE A 120 -9.10 2.49 2.17
CA PHE A 120 -10.34 3.13 2.60
C PHE A 120 -10.10 4.47 3.30
N LEU A 121 -9.16 4.50 4.25
CA LEU A 121 -8.79 5.71 4.98
C LEU A 121 -8.14 6.74 4.06
N GLU A 122 -7.31 6.32 3.12
CA GLU A 122 -6.73 7.18 2.08
C GLU A 122 -7.82 7.80 1.19
N CYS A 123 -8.79 7.01 0.74
CA CYS A 123 -9.91 7.51 -0.06
C CYS A 123 -10.72 8.57 0.71
N ILE A 124 -10.98 8.36 2.01
CA ILE A 124 -11.64 9.36 2.86
C ILE A 124 -10.77 10.60 3.03
N ALA A 125 -9.47 10.42 3.31
CA ALA A 125 -8.55 11.53 3.52
C ALA A 125 -8.45 12.42 2.26
N VAL A 126 -8.29 11.82 1.09
CA VAL A 126 -8.19 12.52 -0.20
C VAL A 126 -9.53 13.16 -0.57
N SER A 127 -10.62 12.40 -0.60
CA SER A 127 -11.90 12.89 -1.12
C SER A 127 -12.65 13.81 -0.17
N TRP A 128 -12.56 13.60 1.15
CA TRP A 128 -13.35 14.32 2.16
C TRP A 128 -12.54 15.32 2.98
N ILE A 129 -11.34 14.95 3.48
CA ILE A 129 -10.54 15.82 4.34
C ILE A 129 -9.80 16.87 3.50
N TYR A 130 -9.02 16.41 2.53
CA TYR A 130 -8.28 17.30 1.62
C TYR A 130 -9.24 18.05 0.69
N GLY A 131 -10.21 17.30 0.13
CA GLY A 131 -11.37 17.83 -0.56
C GLY A 131 -11.22 17.80 -2.08
N GLN A 132 -12.26 17.29 -2.74
CA GLN A 132 -12.30 17.08 -4.20
C GLN A 132 -11.99 18.34 -5.04
N LYS A 133 -12.39 19.54 -4.60
CA LYS A 133 -12.12 20.78 -5.32
C LYS A 133 -10.63 21.09 -5.40
N ARG A 134 -9.89 20.87 -4.30
CA ARG A 134 -8.44 21.09 -4.25
C ARG A 134 -7.72 20.13 -5.20
N ILE A 135 -8.06 18.85 -5.16
CA ILE A 135 -7.51 17.83 -6.08
C ILE A 135 -7.76 18.19 -7.54
N CYS A 136 -8.97 18.65 -7.87
CA CYS A 136 -9.28 19.07 -9.24
C CYS A 136 -8.41 20.27 -9.66
N GLN A 137 -8.12 21.19 -8.74
CA GLN A 137 -7.24 22.33 -9.00
C GLN A 137 -5.78 21.89 -9.14
N ASP A 138 -5.28 20.99 -8.28
CA ASP A 138 -3.93 20.46 -8.39
C ASP A 138 -3.72 19.73 -9.72
N ILE A 139 -4.70 18.91 -10.14
CA ILE A 139 -4.64 18.21 -11.43
C ILE A 139 -4.70 19.20 -12.60
N GLN A 140 -5.50 20.26 -12.50
CA GLN A 140 -5.55 21.31 -13.51
C GLN A 140 -4.22 22.05 -13.62
N GLU A 141 -3.53 22.31 -12.51
CA GLU A 141 -2.21 22.93 -12.51
C GLU A 141 -1.12 22.00 -13.09
N MET A 142 -1.23 20.68 -12.89
CA MET A 142 -0.27 19.71 -13.41
C MET A 142 -0.47 19.38 -14.90
N LEU A 143 -1.72 19.21 -15.33
CA LEU A 143 -2.06 18.70 -16.67
C LEU A 143 -2.70 19.74 -17.59
N GLY A 144 -3.07 20.92 -17.06
CA GLY A 144 -3.73 21.99 -17.83
C GLY A 144 -5.24 21.82 -18.04
N PHE A 145 -5.83 20.71 -17.61
CA PHE A 145 -7.27 20.46 -17.73
C PHE A 145 -7.89 19.93 -16.44
N ILE A 146 -9.20 20.15 -16.30
CA ILE A 146 -9.95 19.75 -15.11
C ILE A 146 -10.49 18.33 -15.30
N PRO A 147 -10.36 17.42 -14.30
CA PRO A 147 -10.97 16.10 -14.35
C PRO A 147 -12.50 16.19 -14.54
N GLY A 148 -13.02 15.38 -15.46
CA GLY A 148 -14.45 15.29 -15.75
C GLY A 148 -15.31 14.82 -14.56
N LEU A 149 -16.64 14.93 -14.71
CA LEU A 149 -17.60 14.57 -13.65
C LEU A 149 -17.51 13.09 -13.24
N PHE A 150 -17.16 12.20 -14.17
CA PHE A 150 -16.97 10.78 -13.90
C PHE A 150 -15.94 10.54 -12.79
N TRP A 151 -14.70 11.01 -12.98
CA TRP A 151 -13.61 10.87 -12.00
C TRP A 151 -13.95 11.46 -10.64
N ARG A 152 -14.61 12.62 -10.67
CA ARG A 152 -15.10 13.34 -9.49
C ARG A 152 -16.08 12.52 -8.66
N VAL A 153 -17.05 11.88 -9.29
CA VAL A 153 -18.03 11.01 -8.63
C VAL A 153 -17.36 9.71 -8.16
N CYS A 154 -16.46 9.15 -8.98
CA CYS A 154 -15.72 7.94 -8.64
C CYS A 154 -14.93 8.10 -7.34
N TRP A 155 -14.09 9.12 -7.22
CA TRP A 155 -13.28 9.31 -6.02
C TRP A 155 -14.10 9.65 -4.78
N ARG A 156 -15.18 10.43 -4.93
CA ARG A 156 -15.96 10.91 -3.79
C ARG A 156 -16.90 9.83 -3.21
N TRP A 157 -17.50 9.02 -4.08
CA TRP A 157 -18.59 8.12 -3.70
C TRP A 157 -18.31 6.66 -4.06
N VAL A 158 -17.91 6.38 -5.31
CA VAL A 158 -17.81 4.99 -5.80
C VAL A 158 -16.65 4.26 -5.14
N SER A 159 -15.45 4.83 -5.12
CA SER A 159 -14.26 4.17 -4.55
C SER A 159 -14.41 3.89 -3.05
N PRO A 160 -14.81 4.85 -2.19
CA PRO A 160 -15.03 4.56 -0.78
C PRO A 160 -16.13 3.52 -0.55
N ALA A 161 -17.23 3.58 -1.31
CA ALA A 161 -18.34 2.64 -1.17
C ALA A 161 -17.95 1.22 -1.62
N ALA A 162 -17.22 1.09 -2.73
CA ALA A 162 -16.74 -0.20 -3.22
C ALA A 162 -15.76 -0.85 -2.25
N VAL A 163 -14.78 -0.09 -1.73
CA VAL A 163 -13.82 -0.62 -0.75
C VAL A 163 -14.54 -1.00 0.56
N LEU A 164 -15.47 -0.17 1.04
CA LEU A 164 -16.27 -0.49 2.22
C LEU A 164 -17.09 -1.77 2.01
N PHE A 165 -17.72 -1.94 0.84
CA PHE A 165 -18.47 -3.13 0.49
C PHE A 165 -17.60 -4.39 0.53
N ILE A 166 -16.40 -4.34 -0.05
CA ILE A 166 -15.49 -5.49 -0.05
C ILE A 166 -15.02 -5.81 1.38
N ILE A 167 -14.72 -4.81 2.21
CA ILE A 167 -14.36 -5.02 3.61
C ILE A 167 -15.50 -5.72 4.38
N VAL A 168 -16.74 -5.21 4.25
CA VAL A 168 -17.91 -5.78 4.95
C VAL A 168 -18.18 -7.20 4.47
N TYR A 169 -18.14 -7.45 3.16
CA TYR A 169 -18.34 -8.78 2.59
C TYR A 169 -17.24 -9.76 3.01
N GLY A 170 -15.98 -9.32 3.01
CA GLY A 170 -14.83 -10.11 3.45
C GLY A 170 -14.93 -10.49 4.93
N LEU A 171 -15.34 -9.56 5.79
CA LEU A 171 -15.58 -9.85 7.22
C LEU A 171 -16.79 -10.77 7.44
N ALA A 172 -17.86 -10.62 6.66
CA ALA A 172 -19.04 -11.47 6.76
C ALA A 172 -18.78 -12.92 6.32
N THR A 173 -17.86 -13.12 5.37
CA THR A 173 -17.48 -14.44 4.83
C THR A 173 -16.20 -14.97 5.48
N TYR A 174 -15.77 -14.39 6.61
CA TYR A 174 -14.56 -14.81 7.28
C TYR A 174 -14.69 -16.25 7.79
N SER A 175 -13.85 -17.14 7.25
CA SER A 175 -13.62 -18.48 7.76
C SER A 175 -12.21 -18.59 8.33
N PRO A 176 -11.99 -19.40 9.39
CA PRO A 176 -10.64 -19.72 9.84
C PRO A 176 -9.78 -20.23 8.68
N LEU A 177 -8.49 -19.89 8.68
CA LEU A 177 -7.59 -20.32 7.61
C LEU A 177 -7.45 -21.85 7.63
N GLU A 178 -7.75 -22.48 6.50
CA GLU A 178 -7.59 -23.92 6.28
C GLU A 178 -6.78 -24.12 4.99
N VAL A 179 -5.76 -24.99 5.05
CA VAL A 179 -4.95 -25.36 3.88
C VAL A 179 -5.02 -26.85 3.69
N ASN A 180 -5.65 -27.27 2.59
CA ASN A 180 -5.93 -28.68 2.30
C ASN A 180 -6.74 -29.33 3.44
N GLU A 181 -6.10 -30.24 4.19
CA GLU A 181 -6.68 -30.95 5.36
C GLU A 181 -6.15 -30.42 6.71
N TYR A 182 -5.25 -29.43 6.68
CA TYR A 182 -4.67 -28.85 7.89
C TYR A 182 -5.46 -27.63 8.34
N GLN A 183 -6.11 -27.77 9.50
CA GLN A 183 -6.74 -26.65 10.19
C GLN A 183 -5.68 -25.90 11.02
N TYR A 184 -5.56 -24.60 10.77
CA TYR A 184 -4.62 -23.79 11.52
C TYR A 184 -5.07 -23.68 12.98
N PRO A 185 -4.14 -23.86 13.94
CA PRO A 185 -4.47 -23.72 15.34
C PRO A 185 -4.87 -22.26 15.65
N THR A 186 -5.70 -22.08 16.67
CA THR A 186 -6.22 -20.76 17.06
C THR A 186 -5.13 -19.74 17.36
N TRP A 187 -4.00 -20.16 17.91
CA TRP A 187 -2.84 -19.29 18.15
C TRP A 187 -2.23 -18.76 16.84
N ALA A 188 -2.24 -19.53 15.75
CA ALA A 188 -1.71 -19.09 14.46
C ALA A 188 -2.61 -18.02 13.83
N ASN A 189 -3.93 -18.19 13.95
CA ASN A 189 -4.90 -17.16 13.56
C ASN A 189 -4.72 -15.89 14.41
N ALA A 190 -4.46 -16.01 15.72
CA ALA A 190 -4.17 -14.87 16.59
C ALA A 190 -2.90 -14.11 16.17
N ILE A 191 -1.85 -14.83 15.73
CA ILE A 191 -0.64 -14.22 15.16
C ILE A 191 -0.96 -13.52 13.82
N GLY A 192 -1.76 -14.13 12.96
CA GLY A 192 -2.21 -13.50 11.71
C GLY A 192 -2.93 -12.17 11.97
N TRP A 193 -3.89 -12.18 12.89
CA TRP A 193 -4.60 -10.96 13.30
C TRP A 193 -3.70 -9.92 13.98
N SER A 194 -2.68 -10.33 14.74
CA SER A 194 -1.74 -9.39 15.34
C SER A 194 -0.86 -8.69 14.29
N ILE A 195 -0.43 -9.43 13.25
CA ILE A 195 0.28 -8.86 12.09
C ILE A 195 -0.63 -7.87 11.36
N ALA A 196 -1.87 -8.26 11.04
CA ALA A 196 -2.84 -7.36 10.41
C ALA A 196 -3.07 -6.09 11.25
N ALA A 197 -3.35 -6.26 12.54
CA ALA A 197 -3.62 -5.16 13.47
C ALA A 197 -2.41 -4.22 13.64
N SER A 198 -1.18 -4.73 13.60
CA SER A 198 0.03 -3.91 13.75
C SER A 198 0.08 -2.77 12.72
N SER A 199 -0.18 -3.08 11.45
CA SER A 199 -0.23 -2.09 10.37
C SER A 199 -1.46 -1.17 10.47
N MET A 200 -2.62 -1.74 10.79
CA MET A 200 -3.88 -0.97 10.92
C MET A 200 -3.81 0.05 12.06
N LEU A 201 -3.12 -0.28 13.16
CA LEU A 201 -2.99 0.60 14.33
C LEU A 201 -1.98 1.73 14.11
N CYS A 202 -1.01 1.61 13.20
CA CYS A 202 -0.05 2.68 12.92
C CYS A 202 -0.73 3.99 12.48
N MET A 203 -1.79 3.92 11.67
CA MET A 203 -2.54 5.11 11.23
C MET A 203 -3.26 5.86 12.37
N PRO A 204 -4.13 5.24 13.19
CA PRO A 204 -4.75 5.93 14.31
C PRO A 204 -3.75 6.32 15.40
N LEU A 205 -2.70 5.52 15.66
CA LEU A 205 -1.67 5.88 16.63
C LEU A 205 -0.93 7.16 16.25
N THR A 206 -0.53 7.30 14.98
CA THR A 206 0.12 8.53 14.50
C THR A 206 -0.83 9.72 14.52
N ALA A 207 -2.12 9.53 14.21
CA ALA A 207 -3.13 10.57 14.34
C ALA A 207 -3.29 11.05 15.80
N ILE A 208 -3.44 10.13 16.75
CA ILE A 208 -3.56 10.44 18.19
C ILE A 208 -2.28 11.13 18.69
N TYR A 209 -1.11 10.60 18.35
CA TYR A 209 0.18 11.18 18.72
C TYR A 209 0.30 12.65 18.25
N LYS A 210 -0.06 12.95 16.99
CA LYS A 210 -0.03 14.32 16.47
C LYS A 210 -1.05 15.24 17.14
N ILE A 211 -2.25 14.74 17.48
CA ILE A 211 -3.27 15.50 18.22
C ILE A 211 -2.79 15.86 19.63
N ILE A 212 -2.09 14.96 20.33
CA ILE A 212 -1.59 15.22 21.69
C ILE A 212 -0.46 16.26 21.66
N ARG A 213 0.44 16.18 20.68
CA ARG A 213 1.64 17.04 20.61
C ARG A 213 1.36 18.46 20.10
N THR A 214 0.27 18.67 19.36
CA THR A 214 -0.06 19.99 18.81
C THR A 214 -0.66 20.89 19.90
N PRO A 215 -0.09 22.09 20.15
CA PRO A 215 -0.62 23.01 21.15
C PRO A 215 -1.94 23.64 20.69
N GLY A 216 -2.83 23.95 21.65
CA GLY A 216 -4.10 24.65 21.40
C GLY A 216 -5.34 23.89 21.89
N THR A 217 -6.52 24.44 21.56
CA THR A 217 -7.84 23.82 21.83
C THR A 217 -8.14 22.69 20.84
N PHE A 218 -9.05 21.76 21.16
CA PHE A 218 -9.34 20.58 20.34
C PHE A 218 -9.73 20.93 18.88
N LEU A 219 -10.60 21.92 18.69
CA LEU A 219 -10.97 22.39 17.34
C LEU A 219 -9.79 23.01 16.58
N GLN A 220 -8.93 23.78 17.26
CA GLN A 220 -7.75 24.37 16.64
C GLN A 220 -6.74 23.29 16.24
N ARG A 221 -6.54 22.26 17.07
CA ARG A 221 -5.66 21.14 16.75
C ARG A 221 -6.13 20.39 15.50
N ILE A 222 -7.42 20.07 15.41
CA ILE A 222 -7.97 19.41 14.21
C ILE A 222 -7.80 20.31 12.97
N LYS A 223 -8.06 21.61 13.09
CA LYS A 223 -7.88 22.54 11.97
C LYS A 223 -6.42 22.58 11.51
N ILE A 224 -5.45 22.67 12.42
CA ILE A 224 -4.01 22.66 12.10
C ILE A 224 -3.59 21.34 11.43
N LEU A 225 -4.11 20.20 11.88
CA LEU A 225 -3.77 18.89 11.33
C LEU A 225 -4.43 18.61 9.98
N THR A 226 -5.52 19.30 9.66
CA THR A 226 -6.24 19.16 8.37
C THR A 226 -5.87 20.23 7.36
N THR A 227 -5.10 21.25 7.74
CA THR A 227 -4.52 22.23 6.80
C THR A 227 -3.31 21.65 6.07
N PRO A 228 -3.33 21.58 4.73
CA PRO A 228 -2.23 21.01 3.95
C PRO A 228 -1.00 21.93 3.95
N TYR A 229 0.18 21.33 3.75
CA TYR A 229 1.45 22.06 3.74
C TYR A 229 1.51 23.19 2.71
N ARG A 230 0.87 23.01 1.54
CA ARG A 230 0.78 24.03 0.48
C ARG A 230 0.14 25.32 0.98
N ASP A 231 -0.97 25.21 1.72
CA ASP A 231 -1.69 26.36 2.27
C ASP A 231 -0.82 27.06 3.33
N THR A 232 -0.19 26.29 4.22
CA THR A 232 0.73 26.82 5.25
C THR A 232 1.93 27.56 4.62
N LYS A 233 2.51 27.04 3.53
CA LYS A 233 3.63 27.68 2.84
C LYS A 233 3.20 28.95 2.12
N ALA A 234 2.01 28.96 1.51
CA ALA A 234 1.43 30.13 0.88
C ALA A 234 1.15 31.25 1.92
N GLU A 235 0.62 30.89 3.08
CA GLU A 235 0.39 31.84 4.19
C GLU A 235 1.71 32.45 4.71
N LYS A 236 2.75 31.63 4.94
CA LYS A 236 4.07 32.13 5.35
C LYS A 236 4.66 33.10 4.33
N ARG A 237 4.64 32.74 3.05
CA ARG A 237 5.13 33.62 1.98
C ARG A 237 4.36 34.94 1.91
N ARG A 238 3.03 34.89 2.12
CA ARG A 238 2.20 36.11 2.15
C ARG A 238 2.55 37.00 3.34
N GLN A 239 2.82 36.43 4.51
CA GLN A 239 3.25 37.18 5.69
C GLN A 239 4.62 37.83 5.49
N GLU A 240 5.57 37.12 4.88
CA GLU A 240 6.90 37.66 4.53
C GLU A 240 6.78 38.89 3.61
N LEU A 241 5.94 38.81 2.57
CA LEU A 241 5.71 39.94 1.65
C LEU A 241 5.08 41.15 2.34
N LEU A 242 4.10 40.93 3.24
CA LEU A 242 3.48 42.03 4.00
C LEU A 242 4.47 42.69 4.97
N LEU A 243 5.38 41.91 5.56
CA LEU A 243 6.46 42.44 6.40
C LEU A 243 7.42 43.28 5.56
N GLU A 244 7.82 42.82 4.37
CA GLU A 244 8.65 43.59 3.45
C GLU A 244 7.99 44.90 3.01
N GLU A 245 6.68 44.89 2.70
CA GLU A 245 5.93 46.10 2.34
C GLU A 245 5.85 47.09 3.51
N SER A 246 5.60 46.61 4.73
CA SER A 246 5.56 47.46 5.92
C SER A 246 6.93 48.10 6.21
N GLN A 247 8.03 47.38 5.98
CA GLN A 247 9.38 47.90 6.11
C GLN A 247 9.72 48.93 5.03
N LYS A 248 9.26 48.73 3.79
CA LYS A 248 9.43 49.72 2.70
C LYS A 248 8.64 51.00 2.98
N MET A 249 7.40 50.90 3.47
CA MET A 249 6.61 52.06 3.86
C MET A 249 7.25 52.82 5.04
N ASN A 250 7.78 52.11 6.03
CA ASN A 250 8.45 52.74 7.17
C ASN A 250 9.76 53.44 6.76
N ARG A 251 10.53 52.89 5.79
CA ARG A 251 11.71 53.59 5.23
C ARG A 251 11.35 54.84 4.43
N ASN A 252 10.24 54.82 3.70
CA ASN A 252 9.81 55.95 2.88
C ASN A 252 9.11 57.06 3.69
N GLY A 253 8.57 56.75 4.87
CA GLY A 253 7.92 57.70 5.78
C GLY A 253 8.86 58.53 6.67
N ILE A 254 10.18 58.28 6.64
CA ILE A 254 11.18 59.02 7.45
C ILE A 254 11.71 60.27 6.72
N HIS A 255 11.25 60.55 5.49
CA HIS A 255 11.74 61.65 4.64
C HIS A 255 10.81 62.87 4.49
N THR A 256 9.83 63.05 5.39
CA THR A 256 8.99 64.27 5.43
C THR A 256 9.02 64.93 6.79
#